data_AF-A0A2G2KSZ0-F1
#
_entry.id   AF-A0A2G2KSZ0-F1
#
_cell.length_a   1.000
_cell.length_b   1.000
_cell.length_c   1.000
_cell.angle_alpha   90.00
_cell.angle_beta   90.00
_cell.angle_gamma   90.00
#
_symmetry.space_group_name_H-M   'P 1'
#
loop_
_entity.id
_entity.type
_entity.pdbx_description
1 polymer ?
#
loop_
_entity_poly.entity_id
_entity_poly.type
_entity_poly.pdbx_seq_one_letter_code
_entity_poly.pdbx_strand_id
1 'polypeptide(L)'
;MKIDTTFYNRCILTLEKAHSLLLNAEKESIEYEMFRSASVKEFEIILEQTGKLLKKALQPYFHSHKAVDALVFKELFRQAGQHSLLTVDEIERWFVYRDNRNTTAHDYGVHFADKTLKLLPQFVIDAKSIEKTFKQQSHD
;
A
#
# COMPACT_ATOMS: atom_id res chain seq x y z
N MET A 1 -14.80 -7.02 14.67
CA MET A 1 -15.49 -6.50 13.44
C MET A 1 -14.77 -7.10 12.24
N LYS A 2 -15.47 -7.78 11.31
CA LYS A 2 -14.78 -8.38 10.15
C LYS A 2 -14.33 -7.31 9.16
N ILE A 3 -13.03 -7.22 8.92
CA ILE A 3 -12.42 -6.34 7.92
C ILE A 3 -12.40 -7.09 6.59
N ASP A 4 -13.22 -6.64 5.63
CA ASP A 4 -13.18 -7.19 4.27
C ASP A 4 -11.95 -6.70 3.51
N THR A 5 -11.11 -7.66 3.10
CA THR A 5 -9.86 -7.44 2.37
C THR A 5 -9.93 -7.90 0.92
N THR A 6 -11.11 -8.31 0.42
CA THR A 6 -11.25 -8.91 -0.93
C THR A 6 -10.75 -7.98 -2.04
N PHE A 7 -11.17 -6.73 -2.02
CA PHE A 7 -10.71 -5.73 -2.99
C PHE A 7 -9.20 -5.44 -2.86
N TYR A 8 -8.71 -5.33 -1.62
CA TYR A 8 -7.29 -5.10 -1.35
C TYR A 8 -6.41 -6.23 -1.89
N ASN A 9 -6.81 -7.48 -1.63
CA ASN A 9 -6.14 -8.66 -2.15
C ASN A 9 -6.15 -8.69 -3.68
N ARG A 10 -7.29 -8.34 -4.30
CA ARG A 10 -7.41 -8.25 -5.76
C ARG A 10 -6.39 -7.25 -6.34
N CYS A 11 -6.25 -6.07 -5.74
CA CYS A 11 -5.26 -5.07 -6.15
C CYS A 11 -3.83 -5.59 -6.02
N ILE A 12 -3.49 -6.26 -4.91
CA ILE A 12 -2.16 -6.88 -4.74
C ILE A 12 -1.87 -7.87 -5.87
N LEU A 13 -2.81 -8.78 -6.16
CA LEU A 13 -2.64 -9.77 -7.23
C LEU A 13 -2.51 -9.12 -8.61
N THR A 14 -3.26 -8.04 -8.87
CA THR A 14 -3.15 -7.27 -10.11
C THR A 14 -1.77 -6.62 -10.22
N LEU A 15 -1.27 -5.99 -9.15
CA LEU A 15 0.06 -5.39 -9.10
C LEU A 15 1.16 -6.42 -9.37
N GLU A 16 1.10 -7.57 -8.71
CA GLU A 16 2.08 -8.65 -8.91
C GLU A 16 2.09 -9.12 -10.36
N LYS A 17 0.91 -9.30 -10.96
CA LYS A 17 0.81 -9.72 -12.35
C LYS A 17 1.33 -8.66 -13.32
N ALA A 18 0.94 -7.40 -13.13
CA ALA A 18 1.39 -6.29 -13.95
C ALA A 18 2.90 -6.11 -13.87
N HIS A 19 3.47 -6.16 -12.66
CA HIS A 19 4.91 -6.05 -12.45
C HIS A 19 5.67 -7.23 -13.08
N SER A 20 5.16 -8.45 -12.94
CA SER A 20 5.75 -9.63 -13.61
C SER A 20 5.73 -9.50 -15.13
N LEU A 21 4.64 -9.00 -15.73
CA LEU A 21 4.55 -8.78 -17.17
C LEU A 21 5.50 -7.66 -17.63
N LEU A 22 5.61 -6.59 -16.85
CA LEU A 22 6.53 -5.48 -17.12
C LEU A 22 7.99 -5.95 -17.21
N LEU A 23 8.42 -6.82 -16.29
CA LEU A 23 9.80 -7.35 -16.28
C LEU A 23 10.15 -8.19 -17.52
N ASN A 24 9.14 -8.71 -18.23
CA ASN A 24 9.31 -9.51 -19.43
C ASN A 24 9.00 -8.73 -20.73
N ALA A 25 8.51 -7.49 -20.62
CA ALA A 25 8.19 -6.66 -21.77
C ALA A 25 9.46 -6.03 -22.36
N GLU A 26 9.47 -5.83 -23.67
CA GLU A 26 10.53 -5.07 -24.34
C GLU A 26 10.47 -3.61 -23.87
N LYS A 27 11.61 -3.06 -23.45
CA LYS A 27 11.66 -1.66 -23.01
C LYS A 27 11.16 -0.74 -24.13
N GLU A 28 10.41 0.30 -23.74
CA GLU A 28 9.83 1.30 -24.65
C GLU A 28 8.70 0.76 -25.57
N SER A 29 8.32 -0.52 -25.43
CA SER A 29 7.12 -1.05 -26.10
C SER A 29 5.83 -0.49 -25.47
N ILE A 30 4.73 -0.56 -26.20
CA ILE A 30 3.42 -0.16 -25.69
C ILE A 30 3.00 -1.03 -24.50
N GLU A 31 3.30 -2.32 -24.54
CA GLU A 31 3.09 -3.25 -23.44
C GLU A 31 3.89 -2.85 -22.20
N TYR A 32 5.15 -2.45 -22.36
CA TYR A 32 5.97 -1.95 -21.26
C TYR A 32 5.32 -0.72 -20.61
N GLU A 33 4.92 0.28 -21.39
CA GLU A 33 4.26 1.48 -20.85
C GLU A 33 2.90 1.17 -20.21
N MET A 34 2.13 0.23 -20.78
CA MET A 34 0.86 -0.24 -20.21
C MET A 34 1.09 -0.91 -18.84
N PHE A 35 2.00 -1.87 -18.75
CA PHE A 35 2.25 -2.60 -17.49
C PHE A 35 2.90 -1.71 -16.44
N ARG A 36 3.75 -0.76 -16.85
CA ARG A 36 4.33 0.28 -16.00
C ARG A 36 3.23 1.15 -15.39
N SER A 37 2.33 1.66 -16.23
CA SER A 37 1.19 2.49 -15.79
C SER A 37 0.25 1.73 -14.85
N ALA A 38 -0.06 0.47 -15.18
CA ALA A 38 -0.87 -0.40 -14.32
C ALA A 38 -0.21 -0.64 -12.96
N SER A 39 1.11 -0.89 -12.93
CA SER A 39 1.86 -1.13 -11.70
C SER A 39 1.87 0.09 -10.78
N VAL A 40 2.13 1.28 -11.35
CA VAL A 40 2.04 2.54 -10.59
C VAL A 40 0.62 2.73 -10.05
N LYS A 41 -0.41 2.47 -10.88
CA LYS A 41 -1.78 2.71 -10.47
C LYS A 41 -2.21 1.80 -9.32
N GLU A 42 -1.88 0.52 -9.40
CA GLU A 42 -2.18 -0.42 -8.31
C GLU A 42 -1.40 -0.09 -7.04
N PHE A 43 -0.15 0.37 -7.14
CA PHE A 43 0.61 0.88 -6.00
C PHE A 43 -0.14 2.01 -5.26
N GLU A 44 -0.65 3.01 -6.00
CA GLU A 44 -1.44 4.09 -5.42
C GLU A 44 -2.72 3.58 -4.73
N ILE A 45 -3.45 2.69 -5.41
CA ILE A 45 -4.71 2.14 -4.90
C ILE A 45 -4.45 1.36 -3.61
N ILE A 46 -3.45 0.47 -3.60
CA ILE A 46 -3.10 -0.33 -2.42
C ILE A 46 -2.69 0.61 -1.27
N LEU A 47 -1.88 1.64 -1.53
CA LEU A 47 -1.46 2.58 -0.49
C LEU A 47 -2.65 3.33 0.13
N GLU A 48 -3.61 3.77 -0.68
CA GLU A 48 -4.84 4.42 -0.20
C GLU A 48 -5.71 3.45 0.61
N GLN A 49 -5.94 2.24 0.10
CA GLN A 49 -6.75 1.23 0.77
C GLN A 49 -6.11 0.78 2.09
N THR A 50 -4.78 0.71 2.16
CA THR A 50 -4.05 0.40 3.40
C THR A 50 -4.43 1.39 4.50
N GLY A 51 -4.44 2.69 4.20
CA GLY A 51 -4.86 3.71 5.17
C GLY A 51 -6.32 3.54 5.62
N LYS A 52 -7.24 3.24 4.70
CA LYS A 52 -8.66 3.02 5.03
C LYS A 52 -8.86 1.79 5.92
N LEU A 53 -8.22 0.68 5.60
CA LEU A 53 -8.34 -0.57 6.35
C LEU A 53 -7.63 -0.47 7.70
N LEU A 54 -6.49 0.22 7.76
CA LEU A 54 -5.77 0.43 9.02
C LEU A 54 -6.56 1.30 10.00
N LYS A 55 -7.30 2.31 9.52
CA LYS A 55 -8.26 3.05 10.36
C LYS A 55 -9.34 2.11 10.94
N LYS A 56 -9.91 1.22 10.12
CA LYS A 56 -10.88 0.23 10.61
C LYS A 56 -10.28 -0.73 11.65
N ALA A 57 -9.04 -1.16 11.44
CA ALA A 57 -8.32 -2.03 12.38
C ALA A 57 -8.00 -1.32 13.70
N LEU A 58 -7.71 -0.02 13.65
CA LEU A 58 -7.42 0.78 14.85
C LEU A 58 -8.68 1.20 15.62
N GLN A 59 -9.85 1.09 15.01
CA GLN A 59 -11.11 1.55 15.60
C GLN A 59 -11.37 1.10 17.05
N PRO A 60 -11.11 -0.16 17.43
CA PRO A 60 -11.36 -0.64 18.80
C PRO A 60 -10.45 -0.01 19.86
N TYR A 61 -9.29 0.53 19.47
CA TYR A 61 -8.30 1.09 20.39
C TYR A 61 -8.54 2.58 20.70
N PHE A 62 -9.56 3.19 20.09
CA PHE A 62 -9.87 4.61 20.22
C PHE A 62 -11.24 4.85 20.83
N HIS A 63 -11.38 5.98 21.53
CA HIS A 63 -12.62 6.36 22.20
C HIS A 63 -13.77 6.73 21.25
N SER A 64 -13.51 6.93 19.95
CA SER A 64 -14.53 7.23 18.94
C SER A 64 -14.02 7.01 17.51
N HIS A 65 -14.95 6.83 16.57
CA HIS A 65 -14.65 6.79 15.13
C HIS A 65 -13.97 8.08 14.63
N LYS A 66 -14.48 9.23 15.08
CA LYS A 66 -13.95 10.54 14.70
C LYS A 66 -12.47 10.73 15.09
N ALA A 67 -12.05 10.16 16.22
CA ALA A 67 -10.67 10.26 16.68
C ALA A 67 -9.71 9.53 15.72
N VAL A 68 -10.09 8.35 15.24
CA VAL A 68 -9.31 7.57 14.27
C VAL A 68 -9.30 8.25 12.90
N ASP A 69 -10.45 8.78 12.47
CA ASP A 69 -10.58 9.44 11.17
C ASP A 69 -9.72 10.70 11.07
N ALA A 70 -9.48 11.40 12.19
CA ALA A 70 -8.62 12.57 12.26
C ALA A 70 -7.12 12.25 12.11
N LEU A 71 -6.71 10.98 12.22
CA LEU A 71 -5.31 10.60 12.06
C LEU A 71 -4.84 10.81 10.63
N VAL A 72 -3.73 11.55 10.50
CA VAL A 72 -2.96 11.70 9.27
C VAL A 72 -2.10 10.45 9.03
N PHE A 73 -1.65 10.23 7.79
CA PHE A 73 -0.96 8.99 7.39
C PHE A 73 0.18 8.60 8.34
N LYS A 74 1.12 9.49 8.65
CA LYS A 74 2.27 9.12 9.52
C LYS A 74 1.82 8.76 10.93
N GLU A 75 0.88 9.51 11.51
CA GLU A 75 0.32 9.22 12.84
C GLU A 75 -0.47 7.91 12.85
N LEU A 76 -1.25 7.62 11.81
CA LEU A 76 -2.00 6.38 11.68
C LEU A 76 -1.10 5.14 11.78
N PHE A 77 0.05 5.15 11.10
CA PHE A 77 1.00 4.05 11.14
C PHE A 77 1.78 3.99 12.47
N ARG A 78 2.05 5.14 13.12
CA ARG A 78 2.60 5.13 14.48
C ARG A 78 1.64 4.47 15.48
N GLN A 79 0.35 4.78 15.37
CA GLN A 79 -0.70 4.16 16.20
C GLN A 79 -0.80 2.65 15.94
N ALA A 80 -0.66 2.21 14.68
CA ALA A 80 -0.57 0.80 14.35
C ALA A 80 0.62 0.10 15.04
N GLY A 81 1.78 0.76 15.12
CA GLY A 81 2.93 0.27 15.87
C GLY A 81 2.69 0.18 17.37
N GLN A 82 2.07 1.21 17.97
CA GLN A 82 1.75 1.24 19.40
C GLN A 82 0.82 0.09 19.82
N HIS A 83 -0.07 -0.34 18.92
CA HIS A 83 -0.98 -1.46 19.14
C HIS A 83 -0.48 -2.79 18.55
N SER A 84 0.82 -2.89 18.24
CA SER A 84 1.46 -4.12 17.74
C SER A 84 0.85 -4.69 16.45
N LEU A 85 0.21 -3.85 15.64
CA LEU A 85 -0.32 -4.22 14.32
C LEU A 85 0.77 -4.23 13.25
N LEU A 86 1.83 -3.44 13.45
CA LEU A 86 2.98 -3.31 12.57
C LEU A 86 4.27 -3.18 13.38
N THR A 87 5.36 -3.69 12.82
CA THR A 87 6.71 -3.47 13.33
C THR A 87 7.23 -2.07 12.97
N VAL A 88 8.27 -1.60 13.67
CA VAL A 88 8.93 -0.31 13.36
C VAL A 88 9.47 -0.31 11.93
N ASP A 89 10.11 -1.40 11.50
CA ASP A 89 10.67 -1.52 10.15
C ASP A 89 9.58 -1.46 9.07
N GLU A 90 8.42 -2.08 9.29
CA GLU A 90 7.28 -1.97 8.38
C GLU A 90 6.79 -0.52 8.29
N ILE A 91 6.65 0.17 9.42
CA ILE A 91 6.21 1.57 9.46
C ILE A 91 7.14 2.48 8.66
N GLU A 92 8.45 2.31 8.82
CA GLU A 92 9.44 3.10 8.08
C GLU A 92 9.31 2.87 6.57
N ARG A 93 9.12 1.62 6.13
CA ARG A 93 8.88 1.31 4.71
C ARG A 93 7.58 1.94 4.19
N TRP A 94 6.51 1.91 4.97
CA TRP A 94 5.25 2.58 4.61
C TRP A 94 5.39 4.11 4.47
N PHE A 95 6.27 4.73 5.26
CA PHE A 95 6.58 6.15 5.09
C PHE A 95 7.31 6.41 3.77
N VAL A 96 8.28 5.55 3.41
CA VAL A 96 8.97 5.64 2.12
C VAL A 96 7.98 5.52 0.96
N TYR A 97 7.03 4.58 1.02
CA TYR A 97 5.98 4.44 -0.01
C TYR A 97 5.10 5.69 -0.11
N ARG A 98 4.72 6.28 1.02
CA ARG A 98 3.91 7.51 1.05
C ARG A 98 4.65 8.71 0.48
N ASP A 99 5.90 8.87 0.86
CA ASP A 99 6.73 9.98 0.40
C ASP A 99 7.01 9.81 -1.11
N ASN A 100 7.28 8.58 -1.58
CA ASN A 100 7.34 8.27 -3.01
C ASN A 100 6.05 8.65 -3.74
N ARG A 101 4.87 8.29 -3.21
CA ARG A 101 3.55 8.67 -3.77
C ARG A 101 3.36 10.18 -3.89
N ASN A 102 3.81 10.94 -2.90
CA ASN A 102 3.64 12.41 -2.91
C ASN A 102 4.53 13.08 -3.95
N THR A 103 5.75 12.56 -4.12
CA THR A 103 6.66 13.02 -5.19
C THR A 103 6.18 12.60 -6.58
N THR A 104 5.44 11.49 -6.68
CA THR A 104 4.87 10.98 -7.93
C THR A 104 3.55 11.66 -8.36
N ALA A 105 2.97 12.58 -7.59
CA ALA A 105 1.83 13.36 -8.10
C ALA A 105 2.24 14.54 -9.01
N HIS A 106 3.53 14.91 -8.99
CA HIS A 106 4.00 16.20 -9.54
C HIS A 106 4.92 16.07 -10.77
N ASP A 107 5.36 14.85 -11.11
CA ASP A 107 6.48 14.66 -12.05
C ASP A 107 6.15 13.52 -13.05
N TYR A 108 5.26 13.78 -14.02
CA TYR A 108 4.75 12.78 -14.98
C TYR A 108 5.79 12.29 -16.05
N GLY A 109 7.08 12.19 -15.70
CA GLY A 109 8.17 11.81 -16.61
C GLY A 109 8.57 10.33 -16.62
N VAL A 110 9.52 9.94 -17.48
CA VAL A 110 10.05 8.55 -17.58
C VAL A 110 10.82 8.14 -16.31
N HIS A 111 11.61 9.07 -15.73
CA HIS A 111 12.41 8.88 -14.50
C HIS A 111 11.61 8.54 -13.23
N PHE A 112 10.30 8.75 -13.29
CA PHE A 112 9.32 8.59 -12.23
C PHE A 112 9.09 7.13 -11.81
N ALA A 113 8.70 6.30 -12.78
CA ALA A 113 8.32 4.93 -12.46
C ALA A 113 9.54 4.13 -12.04
N ASP A 114 10.75 4.46 -12.53
CA ASP A 114 11.94 3.73 -12.14
C ASP A 114 12.18 3.73 -10.62
N LYS A 115 11.78 4.79 -9.90
CA LYS A 115 11.85 4.82 -8.43
C LYS A 115 10.76 3.96 -7.80
N THR A 116 9.52 4.09 -8.24
CA THR A 116 8.38 3.31 -7.71
C THR A 116 8.54 1.81 -8.02
N LEU A 117 8.95 1.47 -9.24
CA LEU A 117 9.20 0.10 -9.71
C LEU A 117 10.23 -0.62 -8.84
N LYS A 118 11.29 0.08 -8.41
CA LYS A 118 12.29 -0.48 -7.47
C LYS A 118 11.71 -0.80 -6.09
N LEU A 119 10.64 -0.13 -5.67
CA LEU A 119 9.98 -0.37 -4.39
C LEU A 119 8.95 -1.51 -4.47
N LEU A 120 8.42 -1.82 -5.67
CA LEU A 120 7.32 -2.78 -5.83
C LEU A 120 7.57 -4.16 -5.24
N PRO A 121 8.76 -4.80 -5.38
CA PRO A 121 8.99 -6.11 -4.78
C PRO A 121 8.75 -6.13 -3.27
N GLN A 122 9.30 -5.15 -2.55
CA GLN A 122 9.13 -5.07 -1.09
C GLN A 122 7.72 -4.58 -0.72
N PHE A 123 7.16 -3.65 -1.50
CA PHE A 123 5.80 -3.15 -1.28
C PHE A 123 4.76 -4.27 -1.33
N VAL A 124 4.87 -5.19 -2.29
CA VAL A 124 3.97 -6.36 -2.38
C VAL A 124 4.08 -7.24 -1.13
N ILE A 125 5.30 -7.46 -0.62
CA ILE A 125 5.51 -8.24 0.60
C ILE A 125 4.83 -7.55 1.79
N ASP A 126 5.04 -6.25 1.97
CA ASP A 126 4.46 -5.48 3.06
C ASP A 126 2.93 -5.39 2.95
N ALA A 127 2.39 -5.24 1.74
CA ALA A 127 0.95 -5.25 1.48
C ALA A 127 0.32 -6.61 1.84
N LYS A 128 0.99 -7.72 1.50
CA LYS A 128 0.55 -9.06 1.92
C LYS A 128 0.68 -9.27 3.44
N SER A 129 1.72 -8.72 4.06
CA SER A 129 1.92 -8.76 5.52
C SER A 129 0.73 -8.09 6.23
N ILE A 130 0.44 -6.84 5.88
CA ILE A 130 -0.63 -6.09 6.54
C ILE A 130 -2.03 -6.63 6.24
N GLU A 131 -2.25 -7.23 5.05
CA GLU A 131 -3.50 -7.93 4.75
C GLU A 131 -3.77 -9.10 5.72
N LYS A 132 -2.72 -9.86 6.07
CA LYS A 132 -2.84 -10.93 7.08
C LYS A 132 -3.20 -10.35 8.44
N THR A 133 -2.59 -9.23 8.83
CA THR A 133 -2.93 -8.51 10.06
C THR A 133 -4.41 -8.11 10.09
N PHE A 134 -4.94 -7.55 9.00
CA PHE A 134 -6.37 -7.19 8.90
C PHE A 134 -7.31 -8.40 9.02
N LYS A 135 -6.92 -9.55 8.44
CA LYS A 135 -7.67 -10.79 8.56
C LYS A 135 -7.66 -11.33 9.99
N GLN A 136 -6.52 -11.26 10.69
CA GLN A 136 -6.40 -11.71 12.09
C GLN A 136 -7.30 -10.88 13.03
N GLN A 137 -7.34 -9.56 12.87
CA GLN A 137 -8.25 -8.66 13.61
C GLN A 137 -9.75 -8.91 13.34
N SER A 138 -10.08 -9.76 12.36
CA SER A 138 -11.47 -10.17 12.09
C SER A 138 -11.91 -11.40 12.89
N HIS A 139 -10.97 -12.10 13.52
CA HIS A 139 -11.19 -13.33 14.28
C HIS A 139 -11.13 -13.12 15.80
N ASP A 140 -10.72 -11.92 16.23
CA ASP A 140 -10.82 -11.42 17.61
C ASP A 140 -12.08 -10.55 17.79
#